data_AF-A0AAP0IRF6-F1
#
_entry.id   AF-A0AAP0IRF6-F1
#
_cell.length_a   1.000
_cell.length_b   1.000
_cell.length_c   1.000
_cell.angle_alpha   90.00
_cell.angle_beta   90.00
_cell.angle_gamma   90.00
#
_symmetry.space_group_name_H-M   'P 1'
#
loop_
_entity.id
_entity.type
_entity.pdbx_description
1 polymer ?
#
loop_
_entity_poly.entity_id
_entity_poly.type
_entity_poly.pdbx_seq_one_letter_code
_entity_poly.pdbx_strand_id
1 'polypeptide(L)'
;MAGNKSALLAVPWLGIFTGLLGNLSLLSYFAKKKEKEAILVQTLGVISMYVVISQLALAEAMPWPYFVATSVVVASGLVLNFMNYFNWLNFGVWRLWEDFITVGGLSVLPQVMWSTFIPAVPNSILPGSVAFVLAIGTVALIYRRDWANFQKKVSNLLDQYRGGLQRCFSCGCQWHRCGLAFSIQRTLKDCLLSQCC
;
A
#
# COMPACT_ATOMS: atom_id res chain seq x y z
N MET A 1 -26.63 6.36 36.43
CA MET A 1 -27.23 6.75 35.13
C MET A 1 -27.39 5.50 34.28
N ALA A 2 -28.63 5.04 34.11
CA ALA A 2 -28.95 3.82 33.40
C ALA A 2 -28.99 4.08 31.88
N GLY A 3 -27.87 3.86 31.19
CA GLY A 3 -27.82 3.79 29.74
C GLY A 3 -28.34 2.42 29.28
N ASN A 4 -29.35 2.40 28.41
CA ASN A 4 -29.93 1.17 27.89
C ASN A 4 -28.90 0.45 26.99
N LYS A 5 -28.30 -0.64 27.49
CA LYS A 5 -27.27 -1.43 26.79
C LYS A 5 -27.74 -1.90 25.39
N SER A 6 -29.05 -2.03 25.19
CA SER A 6 -29.65 -2.42 23.90
C SER A 6 -29.52 -1.35 22.80
N ALA A 7 -29.43 -0.06 23.15
CA ALA A 7 -29.22 1.01 22.17
C ALA A 7 -27.76 1.09 21.69
N LEU A 8 -26.81 0.66 22.54
CA LEU A 8 -25.38 0.67 22.22
C LEU A 8 -24.95 -0.51 21.35
N LEU A 9 -25.61 -1.66 21.48
CA LEU A 9 -25.47 -2.80 20.58
C LEU A 9 -26.01 -2.53 19.17
N ALA A 10 -26.84 -1.49 19.01
CA ALA A 10 -27.36 -1.07 17.71
C ALA A 10 -26.38 -0.16 16.94
N VAL A 11 -25.33 0.36 17.58
CA VAL A 11 -24.30 1.15 16.89
C VAL A 11 -23.35 0.18 16.16
N PRO A 12 -23.33 0.17 14.82
CA PRO A 12 -22.46 -0.72 14.08
C PRO A 12 -21.01 -0.26 14.23
N TRP A 13 -20.31 -0.80 15.22
CA TRP A 13 -18.87 -0.58 15.42
C TRP A 13 -18.06 -0.88 14.14
N LEU A 14 -18.52 -1.83 13.33
CA LEU A 14 -17.96 -2.12 12.01
C LEU A 14 -18.10 -0.94 11.03
N GLY A 15 -19.20 -0.18 11.09
CA GLY A 15 -19.41 1.02 10.26
C GLY A 15 -18.54 2.21 10.70
N ILE A 16 -18.26 2.33 12.00
CA ILE A 16 -17.32 3.35 12.49
C ILE A 16 -15.88 2.95 12.11
N PHE A 17 -15.57 1.66 12.14
CA PHE A 17 -14.28 1.14 11.70
C PHE A 17 -14.03 1.35 10.19
N THR A 18 -15.02 1.14 9.32
CA THR A 18 -14.88 1.47 7.89
C THR A 18 -14.69 2.96 7.66
N GLY A 19 -15.42 3.82 8.38
CA GLY A 19 -15.22 5.27 8.33
C GLY A 19 -13.79 5.67 8.72
N LEU A 20 -13.23 5.02 9.74
CA LEU A 20 -11.87 5.25 10.19
C LEU A 20 -10.82 4.84 9.15
N LEU A 21 -10.99 3.66 8.52
CA LEU A 21 -10.14 3.23 7.41
C LEU A 21 -10.27 4.16 6.19
N GLY A 22 -11.46 4.68 5.92
CA GLY A 22 -11.71 5.69 4.90
C GLY A 22 -10.90 6.96 5.16
N ASN A 23 -10.94 7.49 6.39
CA ASN A 23 -10.16 8.67 6.76
C ASN A 23 -8.65 8.43 6.71
N LEU A 24 -8.17 7.25 7.13
CA LEU A 24 -6.75 6.86 7.01
C LEU A 24 -6.28 6.73 5.55
N SER A 25 -7.12 6.19 4.66
CA SER A 25 -6.78 6.08 3.23
C SER A 25 -6.68 7.45 2.56
N LEU A 26 -7.62 8.35 2.86
CA LEU A 26 -7.58 9.74 2.40
C LEU A 26 -6.39 10.52 2.99
N LEU A 27 -6.08 10.30 4.26
CA LEU A 27 -4.87 10.86 4.90
C LEU A 27 -3.60 10.43 4.16
N SER A 28 -3.52 9.14 3.79
CA SER A 28 -2.39 8.58 3.03
C SER A 28 -2.28 9.19 1.64
N TYR A 29 -3.41 9.45 0.97
CA TYR A 29 -3.44 10.17 -0.29
C TYR A 29 -2.94 11.62 -0.19
N PHE A 30 -3.41 12.38 0.81
CA PHE A 30 -3.00 13.79 0.98
C PHE A 30 -1.57 13.93 1.49
N ALA A 31 -1.07 12.96 2.28
CA ALA A 31 0.33 12.90 2.69
C ALA A 31 1.27 12.83 1.48
N LYS A 32 0.91 12.04 0.44
CA LYS A 32 1.65 11.99 -0.83
C LYS A 32 1.65 13.33 -1.58
N LYS A 33 0.53 14.06 -1.55
CA LYS A 33 0.39 15.37 -2.21
C LYS A 33 0.91 16.56 -1.40
N LYS A 34 1.25 16.35 -0.11
CA LYS A 34 1.72 17.38 0.84
C LYS A 34 0.74 18.54 1.05
N GLU A 35 -0.56 18.26 1.02
CA GLU A 35 -1.63 19.22 1.30
C GLU A 35 -1.88 19.35 2.80
N LYS A 36 -1.34 20.39 3.44
CA LYS A 36 -1.35 20.54 4.91
C LYS A 36 -2.76 20.65 5.50
N GLU A 37 -3.63 21.42 4.87
CA GLU A 37 -5.00 21.67 5.34
C GLU A 37 -5.82 20.37 5.36
N ALA A 38 -5.76 19.60 4.28
CA ALA A 38 -6.49 18.34 4.15
C ALA A 38 -5.95 17.25 5.09
N ILE A 39 -4.63 17.22 5.32
CA ILE A 39 -4.00 16.30 6.30
C ILE A 39 -4.51 16.58 7.72
N LEU A 40 -4.64 17.85 8.11
CA LEU A 40 -5.14 18.22 9.44
C LEU A 40 -6.60 17.79 9.63
N VAL A 41 -7.47 18.09 8.66
CA VAL A 41 -8.90 17.69 8.74
C VAL A 41 -9.04 16.17 8.84
N GLN A 42 -8.29 15.41 8.04
CA GLN A 42 -8.37 13.95 8.08
C GLN A 42 -7.76 13.36 9.34
N THR A 43 -6.70 13.96 9.89
CA THR A 43 -6.14 13.55 11.18
C THR A 43 -7.14 13.78 12.31
N LEU A 44 -7.81 14.94 12.33
CA LEU A 44 -8.89 15.22 13.29
C LEU A 44 -10.06 14.23 13.13
N GLY A 45 -10.41 13.87 11.89
CA GLY A 45 -11.40 12.84 11.59
C GLY A 45 -11.04 11.46 12.17
N VAL A 46 -9.78 11.03 12.01
CA VAL A 46 -9.28 9.77 12.58
C VAL A 46 -9.30 9.80 14.12
N ILE A 47 -8.83 10.89 14.73
CA ILE A 47 -8.83 11.05 16.19
C ILE A 47 -10.26 11.04 16.74
N SER A 48 -11.18 11.77 16.12
CA SER A 48 -12.59 11.83 16.53
C SER A 48 -13.25 10.45 16.47
N MET A 49 -13.07 9.70 15.39
CA MET A 49 -13.58 8.33 15.28
C MET A 49 -12.94 7.38 16.30
N TYR A 50 -11.65 7.52 16.59
CA TYR A 50 -10.98 6.72 17.61
C TYR A 50 -11.52 6.98 19.02
N VAL A 51 -11.86 8.24 19.34
CA VAL A 51 -12.53 8.58 20.61
C VAL A 51 -13.90 7.88 20.69
N VAL A 52 -14.70 7.89 19.63
CA VAL A 52 -15.98 7.18 19.59
C VAL A 52 -15.81 5.67 19.77
N ILE A 53 -14.81 5.06 19.11
CA ILE A 53 -14.50 3.63 19.30
C ILE A 53 -14.08 3.33 20.74
N SER A 54 -13.32 4.23 21.37
CA SER A 54 -12.93 4.11 22.78
C SER A 54 -14.14 4.17 23.71
N GLN A 55 -15.11 5.04 23.42
CA GLN A 55 -16.38 5.09 24.16
C GLN A 55 -17.19 3.79 24.02
N LEU A 56 -17.22 3.20 22.82
CA LEU A 56 -17.88 1.91 22.59
C LEU A 56 -17.19 0.75 23.33
N ALA A 57 -15.86 0.78 23.42
CA ALA A 57 -15.08 -0.18 24.20
C ALA A 57 -15.33 -0.05 25.71
N LEU A 58 -15.38 1.18 26.23
CA LEU A 58 -15.72 1.46 27.64
C LEU A 58 -17.13 1.01 28.00
N ALA A 59 -18.02 0.96 27.02
CA ALA A 59 -19.40 0.55 27.20
C ALA A 59 -19.65 -0.93 26.83
N GLU A 60 -18.59 -1.73 26.71
CA GLU A 60 -18.61 -3.19 26.45
C GLU A 60 -19.34 -3.61 25.16
N ALA A 61 -19.60 -2.67 24.24
CA ALA A 61 -20.29 -2.95 22.98
C ALA A 61 -19.36 -3.60 21.94
N MET A 62 -18.04 -3.45 22.11
CA MET A 62 -17.02 -4.01 21.23
C MET A 62 -16.14 -5.03 22.00
N PRO A 63 -15.86 -6.22 21.45
CA PRO A 63 -14.98 -7.16 22.12
C PRO A 63 -13.54 -6.63 22.19
N TRP A 64 -12.93 -6.79 23.36
CA TRP A 64 -11.57 -6.33 23.69
C TRP A 64 -10.48 -6.60 22.61
N PRO A 65 -10.37 -7.80 22.01
CA PRO A 65 -9.33 -8.06 21.01
C PRO A 65 -9.46 -7.20 19.75
N TYR A 66 -10.69 -6.88 19.31
CA TYR A 66 -10.88 -6.01 18.15
C TYR A 66 -10.50 -4.56 18.46
N PHE A 67 -10.76 -4.09 19.69
CA PHE A 67 -10.36 -2.74 20.12
C PHE A 67 -8.84 -2.57 20.06
N VAL A 68 -8.08 -3.55 20.60
CA VAL A 68 -6.61 -3.55 20.54
C VAL A 68 -6.13 -3.54 19.10
N ALA A 69 -6.64 -4.42 18.24
CA ALA A 69 -6.27 -4.45 16.82
C ALA A 69 -6.52 -3.10 16.13
N THR A 70 -7.67 -2.47 16.41
CA THR A 70 -8.04 -1.16 15.84
C THR A 70 -7.08 -0.06 16.31
N SER A 71 -6.71 -0.07 17.60
CA SER A 71 -5.75 0.91 18.15
C SER A 71 -4.36 0.79 17.50
N VAL A 72 -3.90 -0.43 17.21
CA VAL A 72 -2.63 -0.67 16.52
C VAL A 72 -2.69 -0.14 15.09
N VAL A 73 -3.79 -0.36 14.37
CA VAL A 73 -3.98 0.19 13.00
C VAL A 73 -4.01 1.71 13.01
N VAL A 74 -4.69 2.34 13.97
CA VAL A 74 -4.73 3.80 14.09
C VAL A 74 -3.35 4.37 14.39
N ALA A 75 -2.65 3.80 15.38
CA ALA A 75 -1.33 4.25 15.78
C ALA A 75 -0.32 4.09 14.63
N SER A 76 -0.27 2.91 14.00
CA SER A 76 0.60 2.67 12.85
C SER A 76 0.26 3.59 11.67
N GLY A 77 -1.01 3.82 11.40
CA GLY A 77 -1.44 4.70 10.31
C GLY A 77 -1.06 6.15 10.53
N LEU A 78 -1.25 6.69 11.73
CA LEU A 78 -0.81 8.05 12.04
C LEU A 78 0.72 8.17 11.93
N VAL A 79 1.46 7.25 12.56
CA VAL A 79 2.94 7.26 12.55
C VAL A 79 3.49 7.18 11.12
N LEU A 80 3.00 6.24 10.31
CA LEU A 80 3.46 6.06 8.93
C LEU A 80 3.11 7.25 8.05
N ASN A 81 1.91 7.84 8.24
CA ASN A 81 1.52 9.07 7.54
C ASN A 81 2.42 10.25 7.89
N PHE A 82 2.77 10.43 9.17
CA PHE A 82 3.71 11.47 9.59
C PHE A 82 5.13 11.22 9.04
N MET A 83 5.64 9.99 9.13
CA MET A 83 6.96 9.64 8.59
C MET A 83 7.05 9.85 7.08
N ASN A 84 5.98 9.54 6.34
CA ASN A 84 5.90 9.78 4.90
C ASN A 84 5.85 11.29 4.57
N TYR A 85 5.17 12.10 5.38
CA TYR A 85 5.17 13.55 5.21
C TYR A 85 6.58 14.16 5.36
N PHE A 86 7.39 13.65 6.30
CA PHE A 86 8.81 14.03 6.45
C PHE A 86 9.76 13.36 5.45
N ASN A 87 9.23 12.56 4.51
CA ASN A 87 10.01 11.87 3.48
C ASN A 87 11.06 10.89 4.05
N TRP A 88 10.84 10.40 5.27
CA TRP A 88 11.71 9.45 5.96
C TRP A 88 11.39 7.98 5.64
N LEU A 89 10.32 7.72 4.90
CA LEU A 89 9.83 6.37 4.66
C LEU A 89 10.31 5.82 3.31
N ASN A 90 10.79 4.58 3.33
CA ASN A 90 11.16 3.85 2.11
C ASN A 90 9.91 3.55 1.28
N PHE A 91 10.02 3.70 -0.05
CA PHE A 91 8.96 3.41 -1.02
C PHE A 91 8.32 2.02 -0.82
N GLY A 92 9.10 1.01 -0.44
CA GLY A 92 8.58 -0.34 -0.17
C GLY A 92 7.65 -0.41 1.05
N VAL A 93 8.01 0.24 2.16
CA VAL A 93 7.21 0.24 3.39
C VAL A 93 5.92 1.03 3.20
N TRP A 94 5.98 2.15 2.47
CA TRP A 94 4.79 2.92 2.13
C TRP A 94 3.81 2.12 1.27
N ARG A 95 4.32 1.40 0.26
CA ARG A 95 3.49 0.56 -0.61
C ARG A 95 2.81 -0.57 0.16
N LEU A 96 3.51 -1.21 1.10
CA LEU A 96 2.91 -2.22 1.99
C LEU A 96 1.78 -1.65 2.85
N TRP A 97 1.94 -0.44 3.36
CA TRP A 97 0.89 0.25 4.13
C TRP A 97 -0.34 0.56 3.28
N GLU A 98 -0.15 1.06 2.05
CA GLU A 98 -1.25 1.34 1.13
C GLU A 98 -2.00 0.06 0.72
N ASP A 99 -1.26 -1.02 0.44
CA ASP A 99 -1.86 -2.32 0.13
C ASP A 99 -2.64 -2.86 1.33
N PHE A 100 -2.12 -2.73 2.55
CA PHE A 100 -2.81 -3.13 3.78
C PHE A 100 -4.13 -2.38 4.00
N ILE A 101 -4.13 -1.05 3.88
CA ILE A 101 -5.34 -0.23 4.02
C ILE A 101 -6.34 -0.52 2.90
N THR A 102 -5.87 -0.79 1.68
CA THR A 102 -6.73 -1.11 0.53
C THR A 102 -7.41 -2.47 0.70
N VAL A 103 -6.66 -3.50 1.09
CA VAL A 103 -7.20 -4.85 1.37
C VAL A 103 -8.14 -4.81 2.58
N GLY A 104 -7.76 -4.08 3.63
CA GLY A 104 -8.59 -3.85 4.80
C GLY A 104 -9.91 -3.14 4.45
N GLY A 105 -9.84 -2.04 3.70
CA GLY A 105 -11.03 -1.31 3.26
C GLY A 105 -11.95 -2.15 2.38
N LEU A 106 -11.41 -2.84 1.38
CA LEU A 106 -12.20 -3.66 0.45
C LEU A 106 -12.83 -4.89 1.09
N SER A 107 -12.23 -5.46 2.14
CA SER A 107 -12.79 -6.62 2.84
C SER A 107 -13.90 -6.24 3.83
N VAL A 108 -13.76 -5.09 4.48
CA VAL A 108 -14.72 -4.66 5.52
C VAL A 108 -15.97 -4.04 4.87
N LEU A 109 -15.87 -3.41 3.70
CA LEU A 109 -17.03 -2.81 3.00
C LEU A 109 -18.16 -3.83 2.72
N PRO A 110 -17.93 -4.99 2.07
CA PRO A 110 -18.95 -6.02 1.88
C PRO A 110 -19.48 -6.59 3.19
N GLN A 111 -18.62 -6.69 4.23
CA GLN A 111 -19.02 -7.18 5.55
C GLN A 111 -20.03 -6.24 6.22
N VAL A 112 -19.82 -4.92 6.13
CA VAL A 112 -20.76 -3.92 6.67
C VAL A 112 -22.06 -3.91 5.87
N MET A 113 -21.99 -3.98 4.53
CA MET A 113 -23.18 -4.04 3.69
C MET A 113 -24.03 -5.27 4.04
N TRP A 114 -23.41 -6.45 4.16
CA TRP A 114 -24.12 -7.67 4.53
C TRP A 114 -24.79 -7.60 5.90
N SER A 115 -24.08 -7.05 6.89
CA SER A 115 -24.63 -6.85 8.24
C SER A 115 -25.80 -5.86 8.28
N THR A 116 -25.95 -5.01 7.25
CA THR A 116 -27.04 -4.04 7.12
C THR A 116 -28.24 -4.62 6.38
N PHE A 117 -28.02 -5.47 5.36
CA PHE A 117 -29.10 -6.00 4.52
C PHE A 117 -29.77 -7.27 5.08
N ILE A 118 -29.11 -8.05 5.93
CA ILE A 118 -29.66 -9.30 6.48
C ILE A 118 -29.44 -9.34 8.01
N PRO A 119 -30.27 -8.64 8.80
CA PRO A 119 -30.17 -8.67 10.26
C PRO A 119 -30.61 -10.00 10.89
N ALA A 120 -31.26 -10.89 10.13
CA ALA A 120 -31.83 -12.14 10.62
C ALA A 120 -30.85 -13.33 10.67
N VAL A 121 -29.67 -13.23 10.05
CA VAL A 121 -28.61 -14.26 10.12
C VAL A 121 -27.36 -13.62 10.73
N PRO A 122 -27.33 -13.42 12.06
CA PRO A 122 -26.14 -12.92 12.72
C PRO A 122 -25.05 -13.97 12.56
N ASN A 123 -23.80 -13.56 12.34
CA ASN A 123 -22.59 -14.40 12.34
C ASN A 123 -22.06 -14.95 11.01
N SER A 124 -22.58 -14.55 9.84
CA SER A 124 -21.93 -14.96 8.58
C SER A 124 -20.76 -14.01 8.23
N ILE A 125 -19.53 -14.47 8.46
CA ILE A 125 -18.26 -13.80 8.08
C ILE A 125 -17.91 -14.06 6.60
N LEU A 126 -18.74 -14.86 5.90
CA LEU A 126 -18.53 -15.27 4.51
C LEU A 126 -18.21 -14.10 3.56
N PRO A 127 -19.02 -13.03 3.46
CA PRO A 127 -18.81 -12.00 2.44
C PRO A 127 -17.52 -11.22 2.67
N GLY A 128 -17.16 -10.90 3.93
CA GLY A 128 -15.89 -10.28 4.26
C GLY A 128 -14.70 -11.19 3.97
N SER A 129 -14.79 -12.48 4.30
CA SER A 129 -13.71 -13.44 4.04
C SER A 129 -13.47 -13.69 2.55
N VAL A 130 -14.51 -13.78 1.73
CA VAL A 130 -14.41 -13.91 0.28
C VAL A 130 -13.77 -12.67 -0.33
N ALA A 131 -14.22 -11.48 0.08
CA ALA A 131 -13.63 -10.23 -0.37
C ALA A 131 -12.16 -10.10 0.05
N PHE A 132 -11.80 -10.54 1.26
CA PHE A 132 -10.42 -10.56 1.75
C PHE A 132 -9.53 -11.50 0.92
N VAL A 133 -9.99 -12.72 0.64
CA VAL A 133 -9.24 -13.70 -0.18
C VAL A 133 -9.05 -13.17 -1.60
N LEU A 134 -10.09 -12.56 -2.19
CA LEU A 134 -10.00 -11.95 -3.52
C LEU A 134 -9.04 -10.75 -3.51
N ALA A 135 -9.08 -9.90 -2.48
CA ALA A 135 -8.20 -8.75 -2.36
C ALA A 135 -6.73 -9.14 -2.16
N ILE A 136 -6.45 -10.17 -1.35
CA ILE A 136 -5.10 -10.74 -1.26
C ILE A 136 -4.69 -11.34 -2.60
N GLY A 137 -5.59 -12.08 -3.26
CA GLY A 137 -5.35 -12.66 -4.57
C GLY A 137 -4.97 -11.62 -5.60
N THR A 138 -5.72 -10.51 -5.69
CA THR A 138 -5.43 -9.42 -6.63
C THR A 138 -4.10 -8.73 -6.32
N VAL A 139 -3.83 -8.40 -5.05
CA VAL A 139 -2.53 -7.83 -4.65
C VAL A 139 -1.37 -8.77 -4.96
N ALA A 140 -1.51 -10.06 -4.66
CA ALA A 140 -0.49 -11.07 -4.96
C ALA A 140 -0.26 -11.23 -6.48
N LEU A 141 -1.33 -11.18 -7.29
CA LEU A 141 -1.23 -11.22 -8.74
C LEU A 141 -0.58 -9.96 -9.31
N ILE A 142 -0.90 -8.78 -8.78
CA ILE A 142 -0.27 -7.51 -9.16
C ILE A 142 1.21 -7.55 -8.81
N TYR A 143 1.56 -8.00 -7.59
CA TYR A 143 2.95 -8.12 -7.16
C TYR A 143 3.75 -9.09 -8.03
N ARG A 144 3.14 -10.25 -8.35
CA ARG A 144 3.72 -11.24 -9.27
C ARG A 144 3.90 -10.67 -10.68
N ARG A 145 2.92 -9.91 -11.17
CA ARG A 145 2.94 -9.29 -12.50
C ARG A 145 4.02 -8.21 -12.59
N ASP A 146 4.12 -7.33 -11.60
CA ASP A 146 5.15 -6.29 -11.54
C ASP A 146 6.55 -6.89 -11.48
N TRP A 147 6.74 -7.95 -10.69
CA TRP A 147 8.01 -8.67 -10.62
C TRP A 147 8.37 -9.33 -11.96
N ALA A 148 7.41 -9.96 -12.64
CA ALA A 148 7.63 -10.55 -13.96
C ALA A 148 7.99 -9.50 -15.02
N ASN A 149 7.38 -8.32 -14.97
CA ASN A 149 7.71 -7.20 -15.86
C ASN A 149 9.12 -6.66 -15.57
N PHE A 150 9.51 -6.56 -14.31
CA PHE A 150 10.86 -6.17 -13.92
C PHE A 150 11.90 -7.18 -14.38
N GLN A 151 11.66 -8.48 -14.18
CA GLN A 151 12.53 -9.56 -14.65
C GLN A 151 12.75 -9.50 -16.17
N LYS A 152 11.69 -9.30 -16.95
CA LYS A 152 11.79 -9.11 -18.41
C LYS A 152 12.60 -7.89 -18.79
N LYS A 153 12.45 -6.78 -18.06
CA LYS A 153 13.21 -5.57 -18.31
C LYS A 153 14.70 -5.79 -18.02
N VAL A 154 15.03 -6.49 -16.93
CA VAL A 154 16.40 -6.85 -16.57
C VAL A 154 17.01 -7.82 -17.59
N SER A 155 16.28 -8.85 -18.03
CA SER A 155 16.77 -9.78 -19.05
C SER A 155 17.07 -9.07 -20.37
N ASN A 156 16.18 -8.19 -20.83
CA ASN A 156 16.40 -7.41 -22.06
C ASN A 156 17.62 -6.50 -21.96
N LEU A 157 17.86 -5.89 -20.79
CA LEU A 157 19.05 -5.09 -20.55
C LEU A 157 20.31 -5.96 -20.57
N LEU A 158 20.29 -7.14 -19.94
CA LEU A 158 21.42 -8.07 -19.96
C LEU A 158 21.74 -8.58 -21.38
N ASP A 159 20.71 -8.86 -22.19
CA ASP A 159 20.88 -9.26 -23.59
C ASP A 159 21.45 -8.13 -24.45
N GLN A 160 21.04 -6.88 -24.19
CA GLN A 160 21.60 -5.71 -24.86
C GLN A 160 23.09 -5.49 -24.51
N TYR A 161 23.47 -5.66 -23.23
CA TYR A 161 24.87 -5.61 -22.82
C TYR A 161 25.70 -6.77 -23.40
N ARG A 162 25.15 -7.99 -23.41
CA ARG A 162 25.80 -9.17 -23.99
C ARG A 162 26.04 -9.01 -25.50
N GLY A 163 25.04 -8.51 -26.23
CA GLY A 163 25.14 -8.27 -27.68
C GLY A 163 26.08 -7.12 -28.08
N GLY A 164 26.29 -6.15 -27.18
CA GLY A 164 27.33 -5.13 -27.34
C GLY A 164 28.74 -5.71 -27.15
N LEU A 165 28.93 -6.57 -26.15
CA LEU A 165 30.22 -7.18 -25.84
C LEU A 165 30.71 -8.14 -26.95
N GLN A 166 29.81 -8.95 -27.53
CA GLN A 166 30.16 -9.82 -28.65
C GLN A 166 30.57 -9.05 -29.91
N ARG A 167 29.97 -7.89 -30.19
CA ARG A 167 30.36 -7.03 -31.32
C ARG A 167 31.75 -6.41 -31.12
N CYS A 168 32.09 -5.98 -29.91
CA CYS A 168 33.45 -5.51 -29.61
C CYS A 168 34.52 -6.61 -29.76
N PHE A 169 34.20 -7.86 -29.40
CA PHE A 169 35.10 -9.00 -29.59
C PHE A 169 35.28 -9.37 -31.08
N SER A 170 34.22 -9.28 -31.88
CA SER A 170 34.29 -9.63 -33.31
C SER A 170 35.03 -8.59 -34.16
N CYS A 171 35.14 -7.33 -33.70
CA CYS A 171 35.89 -6.28 -34.40
C CYS A 171 37.41 -6.28 -34.15
N GLY A 172 37.96 -7.25 -33.38
CA GLY A 172 39.42 -7.41 -33.25
C GLY A 172 40.17 -6.19 -32.70
N CYS A 173 39.50 -5.25 -32.02
CA CYS A 173 40.16 -4.10 -31.43
C CYS A 173 41.01 -4.55 -30.22
N GLN A 174 42.32 -4.39 -30.38
CA GLN A 174 43.34 -4.66 -29.37
C GLN A 174 43.03 -3.89 -28.08
N TRP A 175 42.75 -4.61 -26.99
CA TRP A 175 42.33 -4.11 -25.67
C TRP A 175 43.28 -3.11 -24.99
N HIS A 176 44.46 -2.86 -25.56
CA HIS A 176 45.55 -2.12 -24.91
C HIS A 176 45.34 -0.58 -24.83
N ARG A 177 44.23 -0.06 -25.38
CA ARG A 177 43.91 1.39 -25.35
C ARG A 177 42.61 1.73 -24.61
N CYS A 178 41.96 0.76 -23.95
CA CYS A 178 40.77 0.97 -23.11
C CYS A 178 41.12 1.12 -21.62
N GLY A 179 42.20 1.85 -21.32
CA GLY A 179 42.50 2.30 -19.96
C GLY A 179 41.75 3.59 -19.67
N LEU A 180 40.89 3.56 -18.63
CA LEU A 180 40.26 4.72 -17.98
C LEU A 180 39.41 5.65 -18.88
N ALA A 181 38.15 5.30 -19.10
CA ALA A 181 37.09 6.30 -19.20
C ALA A 181 35.72 5.68 -18.89
N PHE A 182 35.35 5.77 -17.62
CA PHE A 182 34.00 5.52 -17.12
C PHE A 182 33.08 6.65 -17.63
N SER A 183 32.68 6.61 -18.90
CA SER A 183 31.69 7.52 -19.47
C SER A 183 30.84 6.79 -20.51
N ILE A 184 29.85 6.06 -20.01
CA ILE A 184 29.02 5.07 -20.73
C ILE A 184 28.07 5.68 -21.78
N GLN A 185 27.98 7.01 -21.93
CA GLN A 185 27.04 7.62 -22.88
C GLN A 185 27.62 8.20 -24.18
N ARG A 186 28.94 8.44 -24.26
CA ARG A 186 29.51 9.10 -25.45
C ARG A 186 30.14 8.12 -26.45
N THR A 187 30.76 7.05 -25.97
CA THR A 187 31.51 6.10 -26.80
C THR A 187 30.65 5.25 -27.73
N LEU A 188 29.34 5.07 -27.43
CA LEU A 188 28.46 4.27 -28.29
C LEU A 188 28.12 4.99 -29.60
N LYS A 189 28.10 6.34 -29.61
CA LYS A 189 27.90 7.12 -30.83
C LYS A 189 29.16 7.14 -31.70
N ASP A 190 30.33 7.18 -31.07
CA ASP A 190 31.60 7.25 -31.80
C ASP A 190 31.99 5.87 -32.39
N CYS A 191 31.66 4.75 -31.73
CA CYS A 191 31.83 3.41 -32.31
C CYS A 191 30.89 3.10 -33.47
N LEU A 192 29.70 3.73 -33.55
CA LEU A 192 28.77 3.54 -34.67
C LEU A 192 29.14 4.39 -35.91
N LEU A 193 29.91 5.46 -35.73
CA LEU A 193 30.38 6.32 -36.82
C LEU A 193 31.70 5.85 -37.43
N SER A 194 32.51 5.07 -36.72
CA SER A 194 33.66 4.39 -37.30
C SER A 194 33.23 3.04 -37.85
N GLN A 195 32.47 3.06 -38.95
CA GLN A 195 32.31 1.88 -39.80
C GLN A 195 33.69 1.27 -40.09
N CYS A 196 33.72 -0.05 -40.02
CA CYS A 196 34.81 -0.90 -40.50
C CYS A 196 35.54 -0.29 -41.70
N CYS A 197 36.79 0.10 -41.47
CA CYS A 197 37.89 -0.10 -42.39
C CYS A 197 38.88 -1.01 -41.68
#